data_AF-A0AAD3D644-F1
#
_entry.id   AF-A0AAD3D644-F1
#
_cell.length_a   1.000
_cell.length_b   1.000
_cell.length_c   1.000
_cell.angle_alpha   90.00
_cell.angle_beta   90.00
_cell.angle_gamma   90.00
#
_symmetry.space_group_name_H-M   'P 1'
#
loop_
_entity.id
_entity.type
_entity.pdbx_description
1 polymer ?
#
loop_
_entity_poly.entity_id
_entity_poly.type
_entity_poly.pdbx_seq_one_letter_code
_entity_poly.pdbx_strand_id
1 'polypeptide(L)'
;MLKEFLKGDEGAVTYRNVEVEFIHGRKATMTIYNDGEEVDKIVLSEYESEGQEAMHKLFQEKGFEQLTGEELSLKIEMRDEKQREADEKKEALRRQHREEMARKQEEERRKQEAESKEEL
;
A
#
# COMPACT_ATOMS: atom_id res chain seq x y z
N MET A 1 2.76 17.90 -6.15
CA MET A 1 2.17 16.92 -7.09
C MET A 1 1.14 16.05 -6.36
N LEU A 2 0.11 15.51 -7.02
CA LEU A 2 -0.94 14.70 -6.35
C LEU A 2 -0.38 13.49 -5.59
N LYS A 3 0.63 12.83 -6.18
CA LYS A 3 1.33 11.72 -5.54
C LYS A 3 2.01 12.12 -4.22
N GLU A 4 2.54 13.34 -4.13
CA GLU A 4 3.16 13.86 -2.90
C GLU A 4 2.09 14.14 -1.84
N PHE A 5 0.94 14.69 -2.24
CA PHE A 5 -0.18 14.84 -1.30
C PHE A 5 -0.70 13.49 -0.80
N LEU A 6 -0.75 12.45 -1.63
CA LEU A 6 -1.26 11.13 -1.21
C LEU A 6 -0.25 10.31 -0.39
N LYS A 7 1.06 10.50 -0.61
CA LYS A 7 2.12 9.70 0.04
C LYS A 7 2.91 10.44 1.10
N GLY A 8 2.93 11.76 1.05
CA GLY A 8 3.73 12.61 1.91
C GLY A 8 3.11 12.78 3.28
N ASP A 9 3.98 13.09 4.24
CA ASP A 9 3.60 13.21 5.65
C ASP A 9 2.84 14.51 5.95
N GLU A 10 2.86 15.46 5.02
CA GLU A 10 2.12 16.73 5.07
C GLU A 10 0.81 16.68 4.26
N GLY A 11 0.43 15.52 3.71
CA GLY A 11 -0.66 15.39 2.77
C GLY A 11 -1.94 14.80 3.36
N ALA A 12 -2.61 13.92 2.62
CA ALA A 12 -3.87 13.28 3.02
C ALA A 12 -3.77 12.53 4.36
N VAL A 13 -2.59 12.05 4.74
CA VAL A 13 -2.35 11.37 6.02
C VAL A 13 -2.65 12.25 7.22
N THR A 14 -2.50 13.58 7.07
CA THR A 14 -2.73 14.58 8.13
C THR A 14 -4.21 14.76 8.48
N TYR A 15 -5.13 14.17 7.73
CA TYR A 15 -6.57 14.31 7.99
C TYR A 15 -7.15 13.14 8.79
N ARG A 16 -8.11 13.45 9.66
CA ARG A 16 -8.87 12.49 10.46
C ARG A 16 -9.85 11.72 9.59
N ASN A 17 -10.03 10.43 9.87
CA ASN A 17 -10.94 9.54 9.13
C ASN A 17 -10.65 9.45 7.63
N VAL A 18 -9.39 9.65 7.24
CA VAL A 18 -8.91 9.50 5.86
C VAL A 18 -7.97 8.30 5.78
N GLU A 19 -8.29 7.40 4.86
CA GLU A 19 -7.48 6.26 4.45
C GLU A 19 -7.11 6.38 2.98
N VAL A 20 -5.86 6.03 2.64
CA VAL A 20 -5.34 6.12 1.27
C VAL A 20 -4.95 4.71 0.81
N GLU A 21 -5.63 4.23 -0.23
CA GLU A 21 -5.32 2.94 -0.86
C GLU A 21 -4.70 3.15 -2.25
N PHE A 22 -3.56 2.50 -2.50
CA PHE A 22 -2.87 2.59 -3.80
C PHE A 22 -3.21 1.41 -4.70
N ILE A 23 -4.13 1.64 -5.64
CA ILE A 23 -4.52 0.65 -6.64
C ILE A 23 -3.82 0.95 -7.98
N HIS A 24 -2.97 0.03 -8.43
CA HIS A 24 -2.22 0.19 -9.68
C HIS A 24 -3.16 0.29 -10.90
N GLY A 25 -2.87 1.23 -11.82
CA GLY A 25 -3.65 1.41 -13.05
C GLY A 25 -5.00 2.11 -12.87
N ARG A 26 -5.34 2.58 -11.67
CA ARG A 26 -6.58 3.34 -11.41
C ARG A 26 -6.32 4.82 -11.17
N LYS A 27 -7.27 5.66 -11.55
CA LYS A 27 -7.25 7.09 -11.25
C LYS A 27 -7.49 7.31 -9.75
N ALA A 28 -6.78 8.26 -9.16
CA ALA A 28 -6.97 8.66 -7.77
C ALA A 28 -8.38 9.25 -7.61
N THR A 29 -9.17 8.63 -6.73
CA THR A 29 -10.56 9.02 -6.46
C THR A 29 -10.75 9.06 -4.96
N MET A 30 -11.31 10.16 -4.45
CA MET A 30 -11.76 10.30 -3.07
C MET A 30 -13.22 9.87 -3.02
N THR A 31 -13.54 8.94 -2.13
CA THR A 31 -14.91 8.52 -1.86
C THR A 31 -15.24 8.89 -0.41
N ILE A 32 -16.32 9.64 -0.22
CA ILE A 32 -16.78 10.05 1.11
C ILE A 32 -17.92 9.12 1.50
N TYR A 33 -17.82 8.55 2.70
CA TYR A 33 -18.85 7.70 3.27
C TYR A 33 -19.50 8.39 4.46
N ASN A 34 -20.81 8.27 4.59
CA ASN A 34 -21.56 8.66 5.78
C ASN A 34 -22.34 7.44 6.28
N ASP A 35 -22.13 7.02 7.53
CA ASP A 35 -22.73 5.82 8.11
C ASP A 35 -22.60 4.55 7.24
N GLY A 36 -21.49 4.45 6.49
CA GLY A 36 -21.20 3.31 5.60
C GLY A 36 -21.80 3.43 4.19
N GLU A 37 -22.58 4.47 3.90
CA GLU A 37 -23.12 4.74 2.56
C GLU A 37 -22.22 5.73 1.80
N GLU A 38 -21.93 5.43 0.53
CA GLU A 38 -21.19 6.33 -0.37
C GLU A 38 -22.05 7.57 -0.67
N VAL A 39 -21.63 8.73 -0.17
CA VAL A 39 -22.36 10.00 -0.32
C VAL A 39 -21.76 10.93 -1.37
N ASP A 40 -20.46 10.80 -1.64
CA ASP A 40 -19.77 11.64 -2.63
C ASP A 40 -18.55 10.93 -3.21
N LYS A 41 -18.21 11.27 -4.45
CA LYS A 41 -17.08 10.70 -5.18
C LYS A 41 -16.43 11.74 -6.08
N ILE A 42 -15.16 12.02 -5.80
CA ILE A 42 -14.41 13.09 -6.44
C ILE A 42 -13.13 12.54 -7.05
N VAL A 43 -12.89 12.83 -8.33
CA VAL A 43 -11.70 12.38 -9.05
C VAL A 43 -10.56 13.36 -8.76
N LEU A 44 -9.62 12.97 -7.90
CA LEU A 44 -8.53 13.85 -7.45
C LEU A 44 -7.52 14.19 -8.56
N SER A 45 -7.42 13.36 -9.61
CA SER A 45 -6.52 13.64 -10.74
C SER A 45 -6.88 14.92 -11.51
N GLU A 46 -8.12 15.41 -11.40
CA GLU A 46 -8.56 16.64 -12.08
C GLU A 46 -7.98 17.90 -11.43
N TYR A 47 -7.60 17.82 -10.17
CA TYR A 47 -7.05 18.91 -9.38
C TYR A 47 -5.51 18.84 -9.27
N GLU A 48 -4.87 17.85 -9.92
CA GLU A 48 -3.42 17.67 -9.86
C GLU A 48 -2.66 18.91 -10.34
N SER A 49 -3.21 19.62 -11.34
CA SER A 49 -2.66 20.86 -11.89
C SER A 49 -2.72 22.04 -10.93
N GLU A 50 -3.63 22.02 -9.96
CA GLU A 50 -3.80 23.09 -8.98
C GLU A 50 -2.89 22.93 -7.76
N GLY A 51 -2.21 21.78 -7.65
CA GLY A 51 -1.20 21.53 -6.65
C GLY A 51 -1.76 21.13 -5.28
N GLN A 52 -0.86 21.07 -4.30
CA GLN A 52 -1.15 20.53 -2.98
C GLN A 52 -2.10 21.43 -2.17
N GLU A 53 -1.99 22.75 -2.31
CA GLU A 53 -2.86 23.70 -1.60
C GLU A 53 -4.34 23.53 -1.98
N ALA A 54 -4.63 23.25 -3.26
CA ALA A 54 -5.99 22.99 -3.72
C ALA A 54 -6.57 21.71 -3.10
N MET A 55 -5.74 20.67 -2.93
CA MET A 55 -6.13 19.46 -2.21
C MET A 55 -6.46 19.75 -0.74
N HIS A 56 -5.63 20.54 -0.05
CA HIS A 56 -5.90 20.90 1.34
C HIS A 56 -7.21 21.67 1.50
N LYS A 57 -7.48 22.61 0.58
CA LYS A 57 -8.74 23.37 0.54
C LYS A 57 -9.93 22.45 0.30
N LEU A 58 -9.84 21.54 -0.68
CA LEU A 58 -10.90 20.56 -0.96
C LEU A 58 -11.25 19.75 0.28
N PHE A 59 -10.25 19.26 1.02
CA PHE A 59 -10.48 18.50 2.24
C PHE A 59 -11.14 19.35 3.34
N GLN A 60 -10.69 20.60 3.51
CA GLN A 60 -11.31 21.53 4.46
C GLN A 60 -12.75 21.88 4.09
N GLU A 61 -13.03 22.13 2.80
CA GLU A 61 -14.37 22.41 2.28
C GLU A 61 -15.33 21.23 2.48
N LYS A 62 -14.81 20.00 2.40
CA LYS A 62 -15.58 18.78 2.68
C LYS A 62 -15.71 18.49 4.19
N GLY A 63 -15.11 19.33 5.04
CA GLY A 63 -15.24 19.23 6.49
C GLY A 63 -14.27 18.24 7.14
N PHE A 64 -13.20 17.82 6.45
CA PHE A 64 -12.17 16.99 7.07
C PHE A 64 -11.32 17.81 8.03
N GLU A 65 -11.18 17.30 9.25
CA GLU A 65 -10.32 17.90 10.27
C GLU A 65 -8.89 17.38 10.14
N GLN A 66 -7.91 18.26 10.39
CA GLN A 66 -6.52 17.84 10.53
C GLN A 66 -6.28 17.21 11.90
N LEU A 67 -5.40 16.21 11.91
CA LEU A 67 -4.88 15.57 13.11
C LEU A 67 -4.00 16.56 13.87
N THR A 68 -4.00 16.41 15.20
CA THR A 68 -3.00 17.09 16.03
C THR A 68 -1.61 16.51 15.80
N GLY A 69 -0.55 17.23 16.20
CA GLY A 69 0.83 16.75 16.04
C GLY A 69 1.06 15.37 16.67
N GLU A 70 0.50 15.13 17.86
CA GLU A 70 0.61 13.84 18.55
C GLU A 70 -0.11 12.71 17.78
N GLU A 71 -1.33 12.96 17.30
CA GLU A 71 -2.08 11.97 16.52
C GLU A 71 -1.42 11.65 15.18
N LEU A 72 -0.83 12.66 14.53
CA LEU A 72 -0.11 12.49 13.28
C LEU A 72 1.14 11.64 13.49
N SER A 73 1.94 11.94 14.52
CA SER A 73 3.13 11.14 14.85
C SER A 73 2.77 9.68 15.10
N LEU A 74 1.75 9.41 15.92
CA LEU A 74 1.28 8.05 16.18
C LEU A 74 0.83 7.33 14.90
N LYS A 75 0.09 8.03 14.02
CA LYS A 75 -0.38 7.46 12.75
C LYS A 75 0.78 7.12 11.81
N ILE A 76 1.81 7.95 11.75
CA ILE A 76 3.02 7.71 10.94
C ILE A 76 3.81 6.53 11.50
N GLU A 77 4.03 6.48 12.82
CA GLU A 77 4.73 5.37 13.48
C GLU A 77 4.02 4.03 13.22
N MET A 78 2.69 3.98 13.38
CA MET A 78 1.90 2.79 13.08
C MET A 78 1.96 2.39 11.60
N ARG A 79 2.03 3.35 10.67
CA ARG A 79 2.17 3.07 9.24
C ARG A 79 3.52 2.41 8.96
N ASP A 80 4.58 2.98 9.51
CA ASP A 80 5.95 2.52 9.29
C ASP A 80 6.17 1.13 9.92
N GLU A 81 5.61 0.87 11.11
CA GLU A 81 5.64 -0.44 11.75
C GLU A 81 4.94 -1.50 10.90
N LYS A 82 3.68 -1.24 10.49
CA LYS A 82 2.93 -2.17 9.60
C LYS A 82 3.67 -2.43 8.30
N GLN A 83 4.33 -1.43 7.74
CA GLN A 83 5.07 -1.58 6.49
C GLN A 83 6.31 -2.46 6.67
N ARG A 84 7.04 -2.29 7.78
CA ARG A 84 8.16 -3.19 8.13
C ARG A 84 7.71 -4.62 8.32
N GLU A 85 6.63 -4.84 9.09
CA GLU A 85 6.08 -6.19 9.29
C GLU A 85 5.65 -6.84 7.96
N ALA A 86 5.03 -6.08 7.06
CA ALA A 86 4.63 -6.57 5.75
C ALA A 86 5.83 -6.94 4.87
N ASP A 87 6.89 -6.14 4.90
CA ASP A 87 8.12 -6.39 4.14
C ASP A 87 8.87 -7.61 4.69
N GLU A 88 9.00 -7.75 6.00
CA GLU A 88 9.59 -8.91 6.66
C GLU A 88 8.83 -10.21 6.34
N LYS A 89 7.49 -10.17 6.43
CA LYS A 89 6.64 -11.32 6.09
C LYS A 89 6.79 -11.71 4.62
N LYS A 90 6.90 -10.73 3.72
CA LYS A 90 7.09 -10.96 2.28
C LYS A 90 8.47 -11.55 2.00
N GLU A 91 9.51 -11.11 2.70
CA GLU A 91 10.86 -11.68 2.58
C GLU A 91 10.90 -13.12 3.09
N ALA A 92 10.31 -13.40 4.26
CA ALA A 92 10.20 -14.74 4.81
C ALA A 92 9.50 -15.70 3.85
N LEU A 93 8.38 -15.27 3.25
CA LEU A 93 7.66 -16.07 2.25
C LEU A 93 8.51 -16.34 1.01
N ARG A 94 9.25 -15.35 0.51
CA ARG A 94 10.16 -15.50 -0.64
C ARG A 94 11.29 -16.48 -0.33
N ARG A 95 11.82 -16.44 0.89
CA ARG A 95 12.86 -17.37 1.34
C ARG A 95 12.33 -18.80 1.41
N GLN A 96 11.18 -19.01 2.04
CA GLN A 96 10.53 -20.32 2.08
C GLN A 96 10.28 -20.88 0.68
N HIS A 97 9.76 -20.05 -0.23
CA HIS A 97 9.52 -20.47 -1.60
C HIS A 97 10.82 -20.84 -2.35
N ARG A 98 11.90 -20.09 -2.15
CA ARG A 98 13.21 -20.39 -2.75
C ARG A 98 13.78 -21.71 -2.21
N GLU A 99 13.69 -21.96 -0.92
CA GLU A 99 14.15 -23.20 -0.28
C GLU A 99 13.33 -24.41 -0.77
N GLU A 100 12.01 -24.25 -0.92
CA GLU A 100 11.13 -25.30 -1.46
C GLU A 100 11.48 -25.64 -2.92
N MET A 101 11.69 -24.62 -3.76
CA MET A 101 12.06 -24.82 -5.17
C MET A 101 13.44 -25.49 -5.31
N ALA A 102 14.40 -25.12 -4.47
CA ALA A 102 15.72 -25.77 -4.44
C ALA A 102 15.61 -27.26 -4.05
N ARG A 103 14.79 -27.58 -3.04
CA ARG A 103 14.54 -28.96 -2.62
C ARG A 103 13.88 -29.80 -3.71
N LYS A 104 12.89 -29.24 -4.41
CA LYS A 104 12.23 -29.90 -5.55
C LYS A 104 13.21 -30.19 -6.68
N GLN A 105 14.05 -29.23 -7.06
CA GLN A 105 15.07 -29.42 -8.10
C GLN A 105 16.09 -30.49 -7.72
N GLU A 106 16.51 -30.55 -6.45
CA GLU A 106 17.44 -31.59 -6.00
C GLU A 106 16.80 -32.98 -6.04
N GLU A 107 15.53 -33.11 -5.63
CA GLU A 107 14.79 -34.37 -5.69
C GLU A 107 14.60 -34.85 -7.14
N GLU A 108 14.25 -33.95 -8.06
CA GLU A 108 14.13 -34.26 -9.49
C GLU A 108 15.45 -34.72 -10.09
N ARG A 109 16.56 -34.03 -9.77
CA ARG A 109 17.91 -34.45 -10.22
C ARG A 109 18.26 -35.85 -9.71
N ARG A 110 17.99 -36.14 -8.43
CA ARG A 110 18.24 -37.47 -7.84
C ARG A 110 17.41 -38.57 -8.51
N LYS A 111 16.15 -38.29 -8.87
CA LYS A 111 15.30 -39.24 -9.61
C LYS A 111 15.85 -39.51 -11.00
N GLN A 112 16.20 -38.47 -11.76
CA GLN A 112 16.80 -38.61 -13.09
C GLN A 112 18.11 -39.40 -13.06
N GLU A 113 18.97 -39.14 -12.06
CA GLU A 113 20.22 -39.87 -11.87
C GLU A 113 20.02 -41.35 -11.48
N ALA A 114 18.94 -41.67 -10.76
CA ALA A 114 18.59 -43.06 -10.43
C ALA A 114 18.04 -43.81 -11.64
N GLU A 115 17.11 -43.20 -12.40
CA GLU A 115 16.54 -43.78 -13.62
C GLU A 115 17.62 -44.04 -14.67
N SER A 116 18.55 -43.09 -14.87
CA SER A 116 19.66 -43.25 -15.82
C SER A 116 20.65 -44.37 -15.44
N LYS A 117 20.68 -44.82 -14.18
CA LYS A 117 21.53 -45.92 -13.72
C LYS A 117 20.87 -47.30 -13.82
N GLU A 118 19.55 -47.37 -13.87
CA GLU A 118 18.83 -48.65 -14.04
C GLU A 118 18.73 -49.08 -15.52
N GLU A 119 18.94 -48.17 -16.48
CA GLU A 119 18.94 -48.47 -17.92
C GLU A 119 20.31 -48.90 -18.50
N LEU A 120 21.36 -49.01 -17.66
CA LEU A 120 22.73 -49.42 -18.02
C LEU A 120 23.08 -50.82 -17.48
#